data_AF-A0A1F2XR68-F1
#
_entry.id   AF-A0A1F2XR68-F1
#
_cell.length_a   1.000
_cell.length_b   1.000
_cell.length_c   1.000
_cell.angle_alpha   90.00
_cell.angle_beta   90.00
_cell.angle_gamma   90.00
#
_symmetry.space_group_name_H-M   'P 1'
#
loop_
_entity.id
_entity.type
_entity.pdbx_description
1 polymer ?
#
loop_
_entity_poly.entity_id
_entity_poly.type
_entity_poly.pdbx_seq_one_letter_code
_entity_poly.pdbx_strand_id
1 'polypeptide(L)'
;MTGTIKANGRQSDRPPLTIFLAAPRGFCAGVDRAIQIVELALAKYGAPVYVRHAIVHNRYVVESLKAKGAIFVEELNEIPDTGAPIVFSAHGVPKAVPEAARARNLFFLDATCPLVSKVHVEAERQFEEGLEILLIGHAGHPEVVGTTGQLPEGAVHLIETADDARAFIPRDPDKLAVITQTTLSVDDTKEIVSVLKERFPRMVTPRKDDICYATTNRQESVKRIAPACDRMIVVGSPNSSNSLRLVEVAERAGCPYAVLIQRAAEIDWDIFSGIKRLGVTAGASAPEVLVDEIIDAFKARFEAKVETVTTAEEAIAFKLPRELREMPAL
;
A
#
# COMPACT_ATOMS: atom_id res chain seq x y z
N MET A 1 -14.69 -53.42 42.17
CA MET A 1 -13.89 -52.18 42.26
C MET A 1 -13.28 -51.92 40.91
N THR A 2 -13.94 -51.12 40.07
CA THR A 2 -13.40 -50.69 38.77
C THR A 2 -13.66 -49.20 38.69
N GLY A 3 -12.72 -48.43 39.23
CA GLY A 3 -12.73 -46.98 39.19
C GLY A 3 -12.27 -46.50 37.82
N THR A 4 -13.20 -45.96 37.04
CA THR A 4 -12.92 -45.27 35.78
C THR A 4 -12.22 -43.96 36.09
N ILE A 5 -10.93 -43.85 35.76
CA ILE A 5 -10.18 -42.60 35.79
C ILE A 5 -10.72 -41.74 34.64
N LYS A 6 -11.53 -40.73 34.95
CA LYS A 6 -11.85 -39.67 34.00
C LYS A 6 -10.58 -38.85 33.77
N ALA A 7 -10.09 -38.86 32.54
CA ALA A 7 -9.06 -37.93 32.09
C ALA A 7 -9.64 -36.50 32.15
N ASN A 8 -9.23 -35.71 33.14
CA ASN A 8 -9.43 -34.27 33.13
C ASN A 8 -8.59 -33.69 31.99
N GLY A 9 -9.22 -33.42 30.85
CA GLY A 9 -8.64 -32.55 29.83
C GLY A 9 -8.41 -31.18 30.47
N ARG A 10 -7.15 -30.72 30.49
CA ARG A 10 -6.80 -29.38 30.95
C ARG A 10 -7.53 -28.37 30.07
N GLN A 11 -8.56 -27.75 30.62
CA GLN A 11 -9.14 -26.52 30.09
C GLN A 11 -8.04 -25.47 30.13
N SER A 12 -7.76 -24.79 29.01
CA SER A 12 -6.61 -23.89 28.94
C SER A 12 -6.87 -22.70 29.86
N ASP A 13 -5.99 -22.42 30.83
CA ASP A 13 -6.08 -21.26 31.75
C ASP A 13 -5.88 -19.91 31.03
N ARG A 14 -5.91 -19.89 29.70
CA ARG A 14 -5.66 -18.69 28.90
C ARG A 14 -6.94 -17.85 28.82
N PRO A 15 -6.84 -16.51 28.97
CA PRO A 15 -8.02 -15.65 28.89
C PRO A 15 -8.67 -15.72 27.50
N PRO A 16 -10.01 -15.62 27.42
CA PRO A 16 -10.72 -15.62 26.14
C PRO A 16 -10.43 -14.34 25.35
N LEU A 17 -10.31 -14.47 24.04
CA LEU A 17 -10.10 -13.34 23.12
C LEU A 17 -10.89 -13.56 21.83
N THR A 18 -11.60 -12.54 21.36
CA THR A 18 -12.11 -12.53 19.98
C THR A 18 -11.19 -11.68 19.11
N ILE A 19 -10.71 -12.25 18.00
CA ILE A 19 -9.94 -11.56 16.98
C ILE A 19 -10.86 -11.29 15.80
N PHE A 20 -11.19 -10.02 15.54
CA PHE A 20 -11.86 -9.58 14.33
C PHE A 20 -10.82 -9.36 13.23
N LEU A 21 -10.87 -10.20 12.21
CA LEU A 21 -9.93 -10.18 11.10
C LEU A 21 -10.57 -9.49 9.88
N ALA A 22 -10.02 -8.35 9.48
CA ALA A 22 -10.54 -7.57 8.35
C ALA A 22 -10.42 -8.34 7.02
N ALA A 23 -11.44 -8.26 6.17
CA ALA A 23 -11.37 -8.70 4.78
C ALA A 23 -12.08 -7.68 3.84
N PRO A 24 -11.39 -7.17 2.81
CA PRO A 24 -10.01 -7.49 2.40
C PRO A 24 -8.92 -6.90 3.31
N ARG A 25 -7.74 -7.52 3.27
CA ARG A 25 -6.50 -7.12 3.95
C ARG A 25 -5.30 -7.60 3.13
N GLY A 26 -4.09 -7.13 3.44
CA GLY A 26 -2.85 -7.66 2.86
C GLY A 26 -2.71 -7.32 1.38
N PHE A 27 -2.05 -8.15 0.59
CA PHE A 27 -1.69 -7.87 -0.81
C PHE A 27 -2.85 -7.41 -1.70
N CYS A 28 -2.61 -6.37 -2.50
CA CYS A 28 -3.47 -5.99 -3.61
C CYS A 28 -2.90 -6.46 -4.96
N ALA A 29 -3.69 -6.38 -6.03
CA ALA A 29 -3.28 -6.85 -7.36
C ALA A 29 -2.02 -6.16 -7.90
N GLY A 30 -1.80 -4.88 -7.55
CA GLY A 30 -0.60 -4.13 -7.94
C GLY A 30 0.67 -4.64 -7.25
N VAL A 31 0.56 -4.93 -5.95
CA VAL A 31 1.66 -5.46 -5.14
C VAL A 31 2.02 -6.88 -5.56
N ASP A 32 1.02 -7.75 -5.71
CA ASP A 32 1.21 -9.12 -6.17
C ASP A 32 1.92 -9.16 -7.53
N ARG A 33 1.42 -8.37 -8.50
CA ARG A 33 2.07 -8.20 -9.81
C ARG A 33 3.53 -7.75 -9.68
N ALA A 34 3.82 -6.75 -8.85
CA ALA A 34 5.17 -6.19 -8.73
C ALA A 34 6.17 -7.19 -8.14
N ILE A 35 5.76 -7.96 -7.13
CA ILE A 35 6.57 -9.02 -6.53
C ILE A 35 6.83 -10.12 -7.56
N GLN A 36 5.77 -10.59 -8.26
CA GLN A 36 5.90 -11.62 -9.30
C GLN A 36 6.84 -11.19 -10.43
N ILE A 37 6.87 -9.91 -10.81
CA ILE A 37 7.80 -9.41 -11.83
C ILE A 37 9.25 -9.63 -11.41
N VAL A 38 9.60 -9.35 -10.15
CA VAL A 38 10.96 -9.56 -9.64
C VAL A 38 11.29 -11.05 -9.55
N GLU A 39 10.36 -11.87 -9.04
CA GLU A 39 10.57 -13.32 -8.90
C GLU A 39 10.72 -14.03 -10.25
N LEU A 40 9.88 -13.69 -11.23
CA LEU A 40 9.97 -14.23 -12.58
C LEU A 40 11.18 -13.69 -13.32
N ALA A 41 11.60 -12.43 -13.08
CA ALA A 41 12.85 -11.92 -13.63
C ALA A 41 14.06 -12.71 -13.09
N LEU A 42 14.08 -13.01 -11.79
CA LEU A 42 15.12 -13.84 -11.17
C LEU A 42 15.11 -15.26 -11.74
N ALA A 43 13.93 -15.87 -11.91
CA ALA A 43 13.80 -17.20 -12.48
C ALA A 43 14.23 -17.25 -13.96
N LYS A 44 13.92 -16.20 -14.74
CA LYS A 44 14.20 -16.14 -16.18
C LYS A 44 15.64 -15.78 -16.50
N TYR A 45 16.17 -14.75 -15.84
CA TYR A 45 17.44 -14.10 -16.19
C TYR A 45 18.56 -14.44 -15.21
N GLY A 46 18.25 -15.06 -14.06
CA GLY A 46 19.20 -15.31 -12.99
C GLY A 46 19.50 -14.07 -12.15
N ALA A 47 20.31 -14.24 -11.12
CA ALA A 47 20.80 -13.14 -10.30
C ALA A 47 22.05 -12.48 -10.93
N PRO A 48 22.23 -11.15 -10.80
CA PRO A 48 21.35 -10.23 -10.07
C PRO A 48 20.17 -9.74 -10.93
N VAL A 49 19.06 -9.39 -10.26
CA VAL A 49 18.02 -8.52 -10.79
C VAL A 49 18.07 -7.21 -10.01
N TYR A 50 18.27 -6.08 -10.68
CA TYR A 50 18.30 -4.79 -10.01
C TYR A 50 16.87 -4.26 -9.84
N VAL A 51 16.58 -3.62 -8.72
CA VAL A 51 15.27 -3.00 -8.45
C VAL A 51 15.51 -1.56 -8.00
N ARG A 52 14.93 -0.59 -8.71
CA ARG A 52 15.04 0.83 -8.33
C ARG A 52 14.01 1.15 -7.24
N HIS A 53 14.49 1.60 -6.08
CA HIS A 53 13.80 1.68 -4.80
C HIS A 53 13.25 0.32 -4.33
N ALA A 54 12.68 0.26 -3.13
CA ALA A 54 11.92 -0.90 -2.68
C ALA A 54 10.75 -1.21 -3.65
N ILE A 55 10.62 -2.47 -4.07
CA ILE A 55 9.56 -2.90 -5.02
C ILE A 55 8.17 -2.55 -4.49
N VAL A 56 8.00 -2.70 -3.18
CA VAL A 56 6.86 -2.27 -2.35
C VAL A 56 7.38 -1.86 -0.96
N HIS A 57 6.65 -1.01 -0.24
CA HIS A 57 7.01 -0.60 1.12
C HIS A 57 6.69 -1.69 2.15
N ASN A 58 7.46 -2.78 2.15
CA ASN A 58 7.44 -3.82 3.18
C ASN A 58 8.81 -4.49 3.33
N ARG A 59 9.37 -4.44 4.55
CA ARG A 59 10.71 -4.96 4.84
C ARG A 59 10.83 -6.47 4.59
N TYR A 60 9.83 -7.25 4.99
CA TYR A 60 9.86 -8.71 4.80
C TYR A 60 9.95 -9.09 3.33
N VAL A 61 9.15 -8.42 2.47
CA VAL A 61 9.17 -8.64 1.02
C VAL A 61 10.54 -8.28 0.42
N VAL A 62 11.08 -7.11 0.79
CA VAL A 62 12.40 -6.66 0.30
C VAL A 62 13.50 -7.64 0.67
N GLU A 63 13.56 -8.05 1.95
CA GLU A 63 14.60 -8.98 2.42
C GLU A 63 14.43 -10.40 1.81
N SER A 64 13.19 -10.85 1.60
CA SER A 64 12.91 -12.11 0.89
C SER A 64 13.43 -12.09 -0.54
N LEU A 65 13.21 -10.99 -1.28
CA LEU A 65 13.70 -10.84 -2.66
C LEU A 65 15.23 -10.69 -2.71
N LYS A 66 15.84 -9.98 -1.75
CA LYS A 66 17.31 -9.91 -1.62
C LYS A 66 17.92 -11.30 -1.43
N ALA A 67 17.32 -12.12 -0.56
CA ALA A 67 17.77 -13.48 -0.33
C ALA A 67 17.68 -14.37 -1.60
N LYS A 68 16.79 -14.02 -2.55
CA LYS A 68 16.67 -14.68 -3.86
C LYS A 68 17.62 -14.12 -4.93
N GLY A 69 18.35 -13.03 -4.65
CA GLY A 69 19.33 -12.43 -5.56
C GLY A 69 18.92 -11.08 -6.18
N ALA A 70 17.85 -10.44 -5.69
CA ALA A 70 17.53 -9.07 -6.08
C ALA A 70 18.48 -8.07 -5.39
N ILE A 71 18.89 -7.03 -6.11
CA ILE A 71 19.70 -5.92 -5.59
C ILE A 71 18.89 -4.63 -5.68
N PHE A 72 18.58 -4.04 -4.53
CA PHE A 72 17.84 -2.78 -4.45
C PHE A 72 18.81 -1.60 -4.49
N VAL A 73 18.57 -0.64 -5.37
CA VAL A 73 19.35 0.60 -5.53
C VAL A 73 18.43 1.81 -5.45
N GLU A 74 18.96 2.97 -5.08
CA GLU A 74 18.17 4.20 -5.09
C GLU A 74 18.15 4.80 -6.51
N GLU A 75 19.32 4.87 -7.15
CA GLU A 75 19.52 5.49 -8.44
C GLU A 75 20.15 4.57 -9.48
N LEU A 76 19.90 4.86 -10.77
CA LEU A 76 20.40 4.04 -11.87
C LEU A 76 21.92 4.03 -11.95
N ASN A 77 22.61 5.10 -11.54
CA ASN A 77 24.07 5.20 -11.58
C ASN A 77 24.79 4.24 -10.61
N GLU A 78 24.08 3.69 -9.62
CA GLU A 78 24.58 2.62 -8.75
C GLU A 78 24.63 1.26 -9.45
N ILE A 79 23.94 1.12 -10.59
CA ILE A 79 23.92 -0.09 -11.40
C ILE A 79 25.12 -0.06 -12.36
N PRO A 80 26.03 -1.05 -12.31
CA PRO A 80 27.15 -1.16 -13.25
C PRO A 80 26.64 -1.39 -14.67
N ASP A 81 27.49 -1.19 -15.67
CA ASP A 81 27.14 -1.53 -17.05
C ASP A 81 26.96 -3.05 -17.15
N THR A 82 25.71 -3.48 -17.41
CA THR A 82 25.28 -4.86 -17.28
C THR A 82 24.14 -5.18 -18.24
N GLY A 83 24.00 -6.46 -18.60
CA GLY A 83 22.81 -6.99 -19.28
C GLY A 83 21.72 -7.45 -18.32
N ALA A 84 21.95 -7.37 -17.00
CA ALA A 84 20.98 -7.74 -15.98
C ALA A 84 19.72 -6.86 -16.05
N PRO A 85 18.53 -7.43 -15.82
CA PRO A 85 17.28 -6.67 -15.85
C PRO A 85 17.20 -5.70 -14.67
N ILE A 86 16.58 -4.55 -14.93
CA ILE A 86 16.22 -3.54 -13.92
C ILE A 86 14.70 -3.54 -13.77
N VAL A 87 14.19 -3.52 -12.55
CA VAL A 87 12.75 -3.43 -12.27
C VAL A 87 12.45 -2.08 -11.63
N PHE A 88 11.52 -1.32 -12.20
CA PHE A 88 11.00 -0.09 -11.57
C PHE A 88 9.88 -0.43 -10.59
N SER A 89 9.89 0.17 -9.39
CA SER A 89 8.94 -0.19 -8.32
C SER A 89 7.46 0.01 -8.67
N ALA A 90 6.57 -0.57 -7.87
CA ALA A 90 5.12 -0.45 -8.06
C ALA A 90 4.58 0.99 -8.00
N HIS A 91 5.33 1.90 -7.36
CA HIS A 91 4.93 3.28 -7.11
C HIS A 91 5.07 4.20 -8.33
N GLY A 92 5.66 3.73 -9.44
CA GLY A 92 5.94 4.59 -10.59
C GLY A 92 7.26 5.34 -10.47
N VAL A 93 7.74 5.85 -11.61
CA VAL A 93 8.97 6.63 -11.72
C VAL A 93 8.77 7.85 -12.63
N PRO A 94 9.50 8.97 -12.44
CA PRO A 94 9.54 10.10 -13.37
C PRO A 94 9.94 9.68 -14.79
N LYS A 95 9.52 10.42 -15.83
CA LYS A 95 9.90 10.16 -17.24
C LYS A 95 11.41 10.11 -17.48
N ALA A 96 12.17 10.90 -16.72
CA ALA A 96 13.62 10.94 -16.77
C ALA A 96 14.28 9.58 -16.46
N VAL A 97 13.63 8.71 -15.65
CA VAL A 97 14.20 7.42 -15.25
C VAL A 97 14.25 6.40 -16.41
N PRO A 98 13.13 6.07 -17.10
CA PRO A 98 13.19 5.21 -18.28
C PRO A 98 13.99 5.83 -19.43
N GLU A 99 14.02 7.16 -19.56
CA GLU A 99 14.88 7.85 -20.53
C GLU A 99 16.36 7.62 -20.23
N ALA A 100 16.79 7.78 -18.98
CA ALA A 100 18.15 7.51 -18.55
C ALA A 100 18.53 6.03 -18.71
N ALA A 101 17.62 5.11 -18.41
CA ALA A 101 17.84 3.68 -18.63
C ALA A 101 18.08 3.36 -20.12
N ARG A 102 17.26 3.93 -21.02
CA ARG A 102 17.43 3.78 -22.48
C ARG A 102 18.74 4.40 -22.97
N ALA A 103 19.10 5.59 -22.48
CA ALA A 103 20.35 6.26 -22.85
C ALA A 103 21.59 5.42 -22.47
N ARG A 104 21.48 4.60 -21.42
CA ARG A 104 22.51 3.65 -20.99
C ARG A 104 22.37 2.24 -21.60
N ASN A 105 21.43 2.03 -22.51
CA ASN A 105 21.10 0.71 -23.08
C ASN A 105 20.77 -0.37 -22.03
N LEU A 106 20.18 0.03 -20.89
CA LEU A 106 19.79 -0.89 -19.84
C LEU A 106 18.43 -1.52 -20.15
N PHE A 107 18.34 -2.85 -20.02
CA PHE A 107 17.07 -3.56 -20.11
C PHE A 107 16.28 -3.39 -18.82
N PHE A 108 15.02 -2.94 -18.93
CA PHE A 108 14.16 -2.75 -17.77
C PHE A 108 12.76 -3.34 -17.94
N LEU A 109 12.15 -3.69 -16.81
CA LEU A 109 10.79 -4.18 -16.64
C LEU A 109 10.04 -3.19 -15.75
N ASP A 110 8.88 -2.71 -16.21
CA ASP A 110 8.09 -1.75 -15.46
C ASP A 110 7.04 -2.46 -14.57
N ALA A 111 7.31 -2.49 -13.26
CA ALA A 111 6.39 -3.00 -12.26
C ALA A 111 5.41 -1.95 -11.71
N THR A 112 5.39 -0.72 -12.25
CA THR A 112 4.40 0.31 -11.89
C THR A 112 3.00 -0.27 -11.89
N CYS A 113 2.24 -0.02 -10.83
CA CYS A 113 0.86 -0.46 -10.72
C CYS A 113 0.03 0.19 -11.83
N PRO A 114 -0.80 -0.56 -12.59
CA PRO A 114 -1.62 0.03 -13.64
C PRO A 114 -2.56 1.15 -13.17
N LEU A 115 -2.92 1.18 -11.88
CA LEU A 115 -3.73 2.25 -11.31
C LEU A 115 -2.91 3.52 -11.04
N VAL A 116 -1.60 3.41 -10.78
CA VAL A 116 -0.67 4.55 -10.75
C VAL A 116 -0.42 5.05 -12.17
N SER A 117 -0.19 4.15 -13.13
CA SER A 117 -0.04 4.53 -14.54
C SER A 117 -1.27 5.26 -15.09
N LYS A 118 -2.48 4.92 -14.62
CA LYS A 118 -3.70 5.68 -14.93
C LYS A 118 -3.57 7.15 -14.50
N VAL A 119 -3.11 7.41 -13.28
CA VAL A 119 -2.92 8.77 -12.75
C VAL A 119 -1.85 9.51 -13.56
N HIS A 120 -0.74 8.86 -13.92
CA HIS A 120 0.30 9.44 -14.78
C HIS A 120 -0.29 9.90 -16.13
N VAL A 121 -1.03 9.02 -16.82
CA VAL A 121 -1.65 9.32 -18.11
C VAL A 121 -2.70 10.41 -18.00
N GLU A 122 -3.47 10.44 -16.90
CA GLU A 122 -4.47 11.49 -16.67
C GLU A 122 -3.82 12.85 -16.44
N ALA A 123 -2.73 12.92 -15.65
CA ALA A 123 -1.95 14.13 -15.44
C ALA A 123 -1.40 14.69 -16.76
N GLU A 124 -0.80 13.84 -17.60
CA GLU A 124 -0.31 14.20 -18.92
C GLU A 124 -1.40 14.77 -19.82
N ARG A 125 -2.52 14.05 -19.96
CA ARG A 125 -3.62 14.48 -20.81
C ARG A 125 -4.20 15.82 -20.37
N GLN A 126 -4.46 15.99 -19.06
CA GLN A 126 -5.05 17.22 -18.52
C GLN A 126 -4.10 18.41 -18.69
N PHE A 127 -2.79 18.18 -18.53
CA PHE A 127 -1.78 19.22 -18.77
C PHE A 127 -1.72 19.62 -20.25
N GLU A 128 -1.79 18.66 -21.18
CA GLU A 128 -1.86 18.92 -22.63
C GLU A 128 -3.13 19.70 -23.03
N GLU A 129 -4.23 19.52 -22.29
CA GLU A 129 -5.47 20.29 -22.42
C GLU A 129 -5.35 21.73 -21.85
N GLY A 130 -4.19 22.09 -21.30
CA GLY A 130 -3.89 23.42 -20.77
C GLY A 130 -4.38 23.65 -19.35
N LEU A 131 -4.61 22.58 -18.58
CA LEU A 131 -5.00 22.64 -17.17
C LEU A 131 -3.78 22.65 -16.26
N GLU A 132 -3.84 23.44 -15.19
CA GLU A 132 -2.89 23.41 -14.08
C GLU A 132 -3.28 22.26 -13.13
N ILE A 133 -2.32 21.41 -12.78
CA ILE A 133 -2.57 20.15 -12.09
C ILE A 133 -2.39 20.34 -10.58
N LEU A 134 -3.41 19.99 -9.80
CA LEU A 134 -3.38 19.90 -8.35
C LEU A 134 -3.28 18.43 -7.96
N LEU A 135 -2.10 18.01 -7.51
CA LEU A 135 -1.89 16.67 -7.00
C LEU A 135 -2.13 16.67 -5.50
N ILE A 136 -3.17 15.96 -5.04
CA ILE A 136 -3.35 15.67 -3.61
C ILE A 136 -2.48 14.48 -3.27
N GLY A 137 -1.55 14.62 -2.33
CA GLY A 137 -0.61 13.56 -1.98
C GLY A 137 0.37 13.98 -0.89
N HIS A 138 1.32 13.12 -0.56
CA HIS A 138 2.35 13.42 0.44
C HIS A 138 3.70 13.77 -0.18
N ALA A 139 4.29 14.88 0.26
CA ALA A 139 5.60 15.31 -0.22
C ALA A 139 6.66 14.21 0.01
N GLY A 140 7.53 14.02 -0.98
CA GLY A 140 8.60 13.02 -0.93
C GLY A 140 8.16 11.56 -1.09
N HIS A 141 6.85 11.26 -1.17
CA HIS A 141 6.41 9.89 -1.45
C HIS A 141 6.80 9.48 -2.88
N PRO A 142 7.36 8.27 -3.11
CA PRO A 142 7.82 7.85 -4.44
C PRO A 142 6.77 7.97 -5.55
N GLU A 143 5.50 7.68 -5.23
CA GLU A 143 4.38 7.83 -6.17
C GLU A 143 4.09 9.29 -6.54
N VAL A 144 4.22 10.22 -5.59
CA VAL A 144 4.05 11.65 -5.84
C VAL A 144 5.21 12.16 -6.70
N VAL A 145 6.44 11.76 -6.38
CA VAL A 145 7.63 12.05 -7.21
C VAL A 145 7.46 11.52 -8.63
N GLY A 146 6.99 10.26 -8.76
CA GLY A 146 6.69 9.63 -10.04
C GLY A 146 5.64 10.41 -10.84
N THR A 147 4.52 10.76 -10.20
CA THR A 147 3.41 11.47 -10.84
C THR A 147 3.79 12.89 -11.25
N THR A 148 4.42 13.67 -10.37
CA THR A 148 4.94 15.01 -10.69
C THR A 148 5.96 14.96 -11.81
N GLY A 149 6.83 13.94 -11.81
CA GLY A 149 7.85 13.72 -12.82
C GLY A 149 7.34 13.26 -14.19
N GLN A 150 6.03 13.18 -14.41
CA GLN A 150 5.44 12.99 -15.75
C GLN A 150 5.32 14.31 -16.53
N LEU A 151 5.33 15.43 -15.82
CA LEU A 151 5.12 16.77 -16.37
C LEU A 151 6.37 17.64 -16.22
N PRO A 152 6.49 18.75 -16.98
CA PRO A 152 7.54 19.72 -16.79
C PRO A 152 7.57 20.28 -15.36
N GLU A 153 8.74 20.72 -14.91
CA GLU A 153 8.89 21.34 -13.60
C GLU A 153 7.93 22.55 -13.43
N GLY A 154 7.23 22.60 -12.29
CA GLY A 154 6.25 23.65 -12.00
C GLY A 154 4.89 23.50 -12.67
N ALA A 155 4.61 22.36 -13.34
CA ALA A 155 3.30 22.03 -13.89
C ALA A 155 2.31 21.44 -12.86
N VAL A 156 2.82 20.89 -11.76
CA VAL A 156 2.04 20.25 -10.70
C VAL A 156 2.19 21.03 -9.40
N HIS A 157 1.07 21.31 -8.75
CA HIS A 157 1.01 21.87 -7.41
C HIS A 157 0.59 20.77 -6.43
N LEU A 158 1.44 20.51 -5.42
CA LEU A 158 1.14 19.55 -4.37
C LEU A 158 0.22 20.17 -3.32
N ILE A 159 -0.82 19.45 -2.93
CA ILE A 159 -1.77 19.81 -1.87
C ILE A 159 -1.79 18.65 -0.87
N GLU A 160 -1.38 18.88 0.38
CA GLU A 160 -1.34 17.80 1.39
C GLU A 160 -2.52 17.89 2.37
N THR A 161 -3.05 19.10 2.57
CA THR A 161 -4.06 19.39 3.59
C THR A 161 -5.19 20.27 3.09
N ALA A 162 -6.29 20.33 3.85
CA ALA A 162 -7.40 21.25 3.58
C ALA A 162 -6.97 22.72 3.69
N ASP A 163 -5.95 23.02 4.51
CA ASP A 163 -5.40 24.38 4.63
C ASP A 163 -4.54 24.76 3.42
N ASP A 164 -3.76 23.83 2.85
CA ASP A 164 -3.10 24.03 1.57
C ASP A 164 -4.12 24.30 0.47
N ALA A 165 -5.21 23.51 0.44
CA ALA A 165 -6.32 23.72 -0.47
C ALA A 165 -7.03 25.07 -0.27
N ARG A 166 -7.08 25.61 0.95
CA ARG A 166 -7.60 26.97 1.23
C ARG A 166 -6.61 28.07 0.83
N ALA A 167 -5.32 27.83 0.97
CA ALA A 167 -4.26 28.79 0.69
C ALA A 167 -3.86 28.84 -0.79
N PHE A 168 -4.15 27.80 -1.57
CA PHE A 168 -3.75 27.70 -2.98
C PHE A 168 -4.28 28.87 -3.83
N ILE A 169 -3.42 29.44 -4.68
CA ILE A 169 -3.76 30.54 -5.59
C ILE A 169 -3.50 30.05 -7.02
N PRO A 170 -4.54 29.83 -7.84
CA PRO A 170 -4.38 29.35 -9.21
C PRO A 170 -3.91 30.46 -10.15
N ARG A 171 -3.28 30.08 -11.26
CA ARG A 171 -3.04 31.02 -12.38
C ARG A 171 -4.35 31.40 -13.07
N ASP A 172 -5.22 30.41 -13.27
CA ASP A 172 -6.55 30.55 -13.83
C ASP A 172 -7.50 29.61 -13.04
N PRO A 173 -8.45 30.14 -12.24
CA PRO A 173 -9.33 29.33 -11.42
C PRO A 173 -10.28 28.42 -12.22
N ASP A 174 -10.38 28.62 -13.53
CA ASP A 174 -11.24 27.86 -14.42
C ASP A 174 -10.51 26.75 -15.19
N LYS A 175 -9.18 26.68 -15.05
CA LYS A 175 -8.31 25.73 -15.76
C LYS A 175 -7.51 24.88 -14.78
N LEU A 176 -8.22 24.20 -13.89
CA LEU A 176 -7.63 23.34 -12.89
C LEU A 176 -8.07 21.90 -13.11
N ALA A 177 -7.17 20.96 -12.85
CA ALA A 177 -7.51 19.56 -12.69
C ALA A 177 -6.95 19.01 -11.38
N VAL A 178 -7.74 18.21 -10.67
CA VAL A 178 -7.31 17.52 -9.46
C VAL A 178 -7.02 16.07 -9.80
N ILE A 179 -5.89 15.57 -9.30
CA ILE A 179 -5.53 14.15 -9.29
C ILE A 179 -5.08 13.79 -7.87
N THR A 180 -5.10 12.51 -7.50
CA THR A 180 -4.69 12.10 -6.16
C THR A 180 -3.70 10.94 -6.17
N GLN A 181 -2.85 10.89 -5.15
CA GLN A 181 -2.12 9.68 -4.78
C GLN A 181 -3.11 8.55 -4.44
N THR A 182 -2.78 7.32 -4.83
CA THR A 182 -3.67 6.15 -4.78
C THR A 182 -3.88 5.57 -3.37
N THR A 183 -3.06 5.97 -2.40
CA THR A 183 -3.00 5.39 -1.04
C THR A 183 -3.46 6.31 0.07
N LEU A 184 -4.13 7.42 -0.25
CA LEU A 184 -4.56 8.42 0.73
C LEU A 184 -5.75 7.94 1.59
N SER A 185 -5.96 8.64 2.70
CA SER A 185 -7.21 8.55 3.46
C SER A 185 -8.37 9.02 2.60
N VAL A 186 -9.39 8.18 2.43
CA VAL A 186 -10.58 8.51 1.62
C VAL A 186 -11.30 9.73 2.20
N ASP A 187 -11.39 9.82 3.52
CA ASP A 187 -12.15 10.89 4.18
C ASP A 187 -11.39 12.22 4.17
N ASP A 188 -10.08 12.21 4.42
CA ASP A 188 -9.26 13.44 4.35
C ASP A 188 -9.21 13.98 2.92
N THR A 189 -9.08 13.08 1.93
CA THR A 189 -9.07 13.49 0.51
C THR A 189 -10.41 14.09 0.11
N LYS A 190 -11.54 13.53 0.58
CA LYS A 190 -12.87 14.11 0.36
C LYS A 190 -12.98 15.53 0.93
N GLU A 191 -12.42 15.78 2.10
CA GLU A 191 -12.39 17.12 2.70
C GLU A 191 -11.60 18.10 1.81
N ILE A 192 -10.39 17.73 1.41
CA ILE A 192 -9.52 18.55 0.54
C ILE A 192 -10.23 18.85 -0.78
N VAL A 193 -10.81 17.84 -1.42
CA VAL A 193 -11.55 18.00 -2.68
C VAL A 193 -12.78 18.90 -2.50
N SER A 194 -13.49 18.80 -1.37
CA SER A 194 -14.64 19.68 -1.08
C SER A 194 -14.20 21.15 -1.02
N VAL A 195 -13.12 21.44 -0.28
CA VAL A 195 -12.55 22.79 -0.20
C VAL A 195 -12.15 23.30 -1.58
N LEU A 196 -11.44 22.49 -2.37
CA LEU A 196 -11.04 22.88 -3.73
C LEU A 196 -12.27 23.13 -4.62
N LYS A 197 -13.32 22.31 -4.51
CA LYS A 197 -14.54 22.43 -5.32
C LYS A 197 -15.35 23.68 -4.97
N GLU A 198 -15.42 24.03 -3.69
CA GLU A 198 -16.06 25.26 -3.23
C GLU A 198 -15.34 26.50 -3.76
N ARG A 199 -14.00 26.46 -3.79
CA ARG A 199 -13.17 27.57 -4.28
C ARG A 199 -13.11 27.64 -5.81
N PHE A 200 -13.10 26.48 -6.48
CA PHE A 200 -12.91 26.36 -7.94
C PHE A 200 -13.99 25.44 -8.55
N PRO A 201 -15.24 25.91 -8.71
CA PRO A 201 -16.35 25.06 -9.15
C PRO A 201 -16.20 24.46 -10.56
N ARG A 202 -15.31 25.02 -11.39
CA ARG A 202 -15.00 24.56 -12.75
C ARG A 202 -13.83 23.57 -12.82
N MET A 203 -13.19 23.25 -11.70
CA MET A 203 -12.07 22.30 -11.71
C MET A 203 -12.51 20.92 -12.22
N VAL A 204 -11.64 20.30 -13.02
CA VAL A 204 -11.84 18.94 -13.50
C VAL A 204 -11.46 17.97 -12.39
N THR A 205 -12.38 17.10 -12.01
CA THR A 205 -12.11 15.95 -11.13
C THR A 205 -12.08 14.67 -11.95
N PRO A 206 -11.33 13.65 -11.52
CA PRO A 206 -11.27 12.40 -12.26
C PRO A 206 -12.66 11.77 -12.31
N ARG A 207 -13.01 11.11 -13.42
CA ARG A 207 -14.33 10.47 -13.59
C ARG A 207 -14.59 9.34 -12.58
N LYS A 208 -13.51 8.75 -12.08
CA LYS A 208 -13.47 7.78 -10.98
C LYS A 208 -12.28 8.16 -10.11
N ASP A 209 -12.46 8.14 -8.79
CA ASP A 209 -11.43 8.46 -7.80
C ASP A 209 -10.10 7.76 -8.12
N ASP A 210 -8.99 8.48 -7.89
CA ASP A 210 -7.64 7.94 -8.07
C ASP A 210 -7.18 7.12 -6.86
N ILE A 211 -7.80 7.32 -5.69
CA ILE A 211 -7.67 6.39 -4.58
C ILE A 211 -8.13 5.01 -5.04
N CYS A 212 -7.20 4.06 -5.03
CA CYS A 212 -7.46 2.77 -5.64
C CYS A 212 -8.44 1.92 -4.82
N TYR A 213 -9.07 0.95 -5.50
CA TYR A 213 -10.02 0.02 -4.88
C TYR A 213 -9.45 -0.63 -3.60
N ALA A 214 -8.17 -1.00 -3.62
CA ALA A 214 -7.52 -1.71 -2.53
C ALA A 214 -7.42 -0.85 -1.27
N THR A 215 -7.09 0.44 -1.44
CA THR A 215 -7.05 1.43 -0.37
C THR A 215 -8.44 1.64 0.21
N THR A 216 -9.42 1.92 -0.64
CA THR A 216 -10.81 2.15 -0.24
C THR A 216 -11.38 0.96 0.51
N ASN A 217 -11.27 -0.25 -0.04
CA ASN A 217 -11.83 -1.45 0.56
C ASN A 217 -11.20 -1.77 1.92
N ARG A 218 -9.88 -1.65 2.05
CA ARG A 218 -9.18 -1.89 3.34
C ARG A 218 -9.60 -0.88 4.39
N GLN A 219 -9.75 0.40 4.03
CA GLN A 219 -10.26 1.41 4.95
C GLN A 219 -11.70 1.11 5.39
N GLU A 220 -12.57 0.66 4.48
CA GLU A 220 -13.93 0.24 4.82
C GLU A 220 -13.96 -1.01 5.72
N SER A 221 -13.07 -1.99 5.49
CA SER A 221 -12.94 -3.14 6.41
C SER A 221 -12.50 -2.71 7.81
N VAL A 222 -11.58 -1.75 7.90
CA VAL A 222 -11.15 -1.18 9.19
C VAL A 222 -12.32 -0.46 9.87
N LYS A 223 -13.01 0.45 9.17
CA LYS A 223 -14.18 1.16 9.70
C LYS A 223 -15.26 0.22 10.21
N ARG A 224 -15.42 -0.95 9.57
CA ARG A 224 -16.43 -1.94 9.96
C ARG A 224 -16.13 -2.61 11.31
N ILE A 225 -14.86 -2.87 11.63
CA ILE A 225 -14.47 -3.64 12.82
C ILE A 225 -13.96 -2.76 13.98
N ALA A 226 -13.37 -1.61 13.68
CA ALA A 226 -12.77 -0.72 14.67
C ALA A 226 -13.68 -0.39 15.88
N PRO A 227 -14.98 -0.05 15.70
CA PRO A 227 -15.87 0.26 16.84
C PRO A 227 -16.09 -0.90 17.82
N ALA A 228 -15.85 -2.14 17.39
CA ALA A 228 -16.03 -3.33 18.20
C ALA A 228 -14.75 -3.78 18.93
N CYS A 229 -13.60 -3.16 18.63
CA CYS A 229 -12.29 -3.59 19.11
C CYS A 229 -11.84 -2.78 20.32
N ASP A 230 -11.19 -3.45 21.29
CA ASP A 230 -10.52 -2.77 22.41
C ASP A 230 -9.18 -2.17 21.94
N ARG A 231 -8.50 -2.91 21.06
CA ARG A 231 -7.24 -2.55 20.40
C ARG A 231 -7.25 -3.04 18.97
N MET A 232 -6.49 -2.39 18.09
CA MET A 232 -6.32 -2.83 16.72
C MET A 232 -4.85 -2.87 16.29
N ILE A 233 -4.48 -3.92 15.57
CA ILE A 233 -3.17 -4.06 14.93
C ILE A 233 -3.36 -3.91 13.43
N VAL A 234 -2.57 -3.01 12.84
CA VAL A 234 -2.35 -2.92 11.40
C VAL A 234 -0.99 -3.52 11.10
N VAL A 235 -0.95 -4.62 10.35
CA VAL A 235 0.30 -5.20 9.88
C VAL A 235 0.84 -4.40 8.70
N GLY A 236 2.03 -3.81 8.84
CA GLY A 236 2.63 -2.99 7.79
C GLY A 236 3.93 -2.29 8.22
N SER A 237 4.64 -1.69 7.26
CA SER A 237 5.90 -0.97 7.52
C SER A 237 5.68 0.54 7.70
N PRO A 238 6.50 1.23 8.52
CA PRO A 238 6.37 2.68 8.77
C PRO A 238 6.45 3.57 7.54
N ASN A 239 7.09 3.13 6.46
CA ASN A 239 7.16 3.84 5.19
C ASN A 239 5.95 3.57 4.26
N SER A 240 5.00 2.73 4.67
CA SER A 240 3.82 2.40 3.86
C SER A 240 2.67 3.37 4.13
N SER A 241 2.45 4.33 3.20
CA SER A 241 1.38 5.33 3.29
C SER A 241 0.02 4.68 3.58
N ASN A 242 -0.38 3.66 2.81
CA ASN A 242 -1.67 3.00 3.02
C ASN A 242 -1.78 2.35 4.43
N SER A 243 -0.70 1.75 4.94
CA SER A 243 -0.72 1.09 6.26
C SER A 243 -0.88 2.11 7.37
N LEU A 244 -0.19 3.26 7.28
CA LEU A 244 -0.38 4.39 8.21
C LEU A 244 -1.81 4.91 8.18
N ARG A 245 -2.41 5.06 6.97
CA ARG A 245 -3.82 5.48 6.86
C ARG A 245 -4.77 4.52 7.57
N LEU A 246 -4.52 3.21 7.55
CA LEU A 246 -5.37 2.25 8.26
C LEU A 246 -5.33 2.43 9.78
N VAL A 247 -4.20 2.86 10.36
CA VAL A 247 -4.10 3.15 11.80
C VAL A 247 -4.98 4.35 12.14
N GLU A 248 -4.83 5.45 11.40
CA GLU A 248 -5.60 6.68 11.60
C GLU A 248 -7.10 6.45 11.38
N VAL A 249 -7.46 5.66 10.36
CA VAL A 249 -8.85 5.30 10.08
C VAL A 249 -9.44 4.45 11.21
N ALA A 250 -8.66 3.54 11.81
CA ALA A 250 -9.14 2.74 12.95
C ALA A 250 -9.45 3.62 14.17
N GLU A 251 -8.57 4.57 14.50
CA GLU A 251 -8.77 5.49 15.62
C GLU A 251 -9.98 6.40 15.38
N ARG A 252 -10.08 7.01 14.19
CA ARG A 252 -11.21 7.87 13.81
C ARG A 252 -12.54 7.11 13.74
N ALA A 253 -12.51 5.84 13.37
CA ALA A 253 -13.69 4.97 13.37
C ALA A 253 -14.12 4.49 14.76
N GLY A 254 -13.38 4.84 15.82
CA GLY A 254 -13.77 4.58 17.20
C GLY A 254 -13.07 3.41 17.87
N CYS A 255 -11.98 2.88 17.29
CA CYS A 255 -11.10 2.00 18.06
C CYS A 255 -10.32 2.85 19.09
N PRO A 256 -10.31 2.50 20.39
CA PRO A 256 -9.63 3.29 21.41
C PRO A 256 -8.12 3.45 21.20
N TYR A 257 -7.49 2.50 20.50
CA TYR A 257 -6.08 2.53 20.17
C TYR A 257 -5.78 1.57 19.02
N ALA A 258 -5.08 2.07 18.00
CA ALA A 258 -4.56 1.27 16.90
C ALA A 258 -3.05 1.43 16.78
N VAL A 259 -2.35 0.37 16.37
CA VAL A 259 -0.90 0.40 16.22
C VAL A 259 -0.44 -0.29 14.95
N LEU A 260 0.58 0.30 14.33
CA LEU A 260 1.29 -0.30 13.21
C LEU A 260 2.36 -1.25 13.74
N ILE A 261 2.33 -2.51 13.31
CA ILE A 261 3.30 -3.54 13.71
C ILE A 261 3.83 -4.24 12.47
N GLN A 262 5.15 -4.42 12.35
CA GLN A 262 5.72 -5.12 11.19
C GLN A 262 5.69 -6.64 11.34
N ARG A 263 5.76 -7.15 12.58
CA ARG A 263 5.84 -8.58 12.89
C ARG A 263 5.50 -8.87 14.35
N ALA A 264 5.25 -10.13 14.70
CA ALA A 264 4.84 -10.49 16.06
C ALA A 264 5.88 -10.21 17.15
N ALA A 265 7.17 -10.22 16.79
CA ALA A 265 8.24 -9.85 17.71
C ALA A 265 8.17 -8.39 18.20
N GLU A 266 7.44 -7.51 17.50
CA GLU A 266 7.27 -6.10 17.87
C GLU A 266 6.02 -5.87 18.75
N ILE A 267 5.25 -6.91 19.10
CA ILE A 267 4.08 -6.76 19.97
C ILE A 267 4.54 -6.38 21.38
N ASP A 268 4.15 -5.18 21.81
CA ASP A 268 4.19 -4.77 23.22
C ASP A 268 2.97 -5.34 23.96
N TRP A 269 3.19 -6.43 24.70
CA TRP A 269 2.12 -7.16 25.40
C TRP A 269 1.43 -6.36 26.50
N ASP A 270 2.08 -5.33 27.05
CA ASP A 270 1.48 -4.51 28.11
C ASP A 270 0.30 -3.69 27.55
N ILE A 271 0.40 -3.23 26.30
CA ILE A 271 -0.66 -2.48 25.59
C ILE A 271 -1.91 -3.34 25.35
N PHE A 272 -1.71 -4.65 25.18
CA PHE A 272 -2.76 -5.64 24.91
C PHE A 272 -3.21 -6.40 26.16
N SER A 273 -2.78 -5.98 27.36
CA SER A 273 -3.21 -6.59 28.61
C SER A 273 -4.70 -6.33 28.85
N GLY A 274 -5.44 -7.39 29.24
CA GLY A 274 -6.85 -7.30 29.62
C GLY A 274 -7.85 -7.09 28.47
N ILE A 275 -7.40 -7.04 27.22
CA ILE A 275 -8.31 -6.92 26.06
C ILE A 275 -9.19 -8.17 25.93
N LYS A 276 -10.39 -7.99 25.39
CA LYS A 276 -11.31 -9.08 25.03
C LYS A 276 -11.54 -9.17 23.53
N ARG A 277 -11.28 -8.08 22.81
CA ARG A 277 -11.56 -7.92 21.38
C ARG A 277 -10.39 -7.24 20.70
N LEU A 278 -9.74 -7.95 19.78
CA LEU A 278 -8.63 -7.45 18.99
C LEU A 278 -9.05 -7.32 17.53
N GLY A 279 -8.85 -6.15 16.93
CA GLY A 279 -8.92 -5.97 15.48
C GLY A 279 -7.58 -6.30 14.84
N VAL A 280 -7.56 -7.05 13.75
CA VAL A 280 -6.35 -7.31 12.95
C VAL A 280 -6.66 -7.01 11.49
N THR A 281 -5.80 -6.21 10.87
CA THR A 281 -5.79 -5.96 9.43
C THR A 281 -4.35 -5.88 8.93
N ALA A 282 -4.17 -5.70 7.63
CA ALA A 282 -2.87 -5.57 7.00
C ALA A 282 -2.93 -4.58 5.84
N GLY A 283 -1.91 -3.73 5.75
CA GLY A 283 -1.75 -2.83 4.62
C GLY A 283 -1.49 -3.59 3.32
N ALA A 284 -1.68 -2.90 2.19
CA ALA A 284 -1.61 -3.47 0.84
C ALA A 284 -0.27 -4.14 0.50
N SER A 285 0.81 -3.83 1.22
CA SER A 285 2.16 -4.38 1.02
C SER A 285 2.55 -5.47 2.02
N ALA A 286 1.68 -5.83 2.96
CA ALA A 286 1.97 -6.84 3.98
C ALA A 286 1.51 -8.24 3.53
N PRO A 287 2.41 -9.24 3.50
CA PRO A 287 2.06 -10.61 3.15
C PRO A 287 1.28 -11.29 4.28
N GLU A 288 0.41 -12.25 3.91
CA GLU A 288 -0.48 -12.94 4.85
C GLU A 288 0.27 -13.68 5.96
N VAL A 289 1.48 -14.20 5.67
CA VAL A 289 2.34 -14.86 6.68
C VAL A 289 2.63 -13.98 7.90
N LEU A 290 2.70 -12.66 7.75
CA LEU A 290 2.91 -11.76 8.89
C LEU A 290 1.62 -11.57 9.70
N VAL A 291 0.45 -11.64 9.05
CA VAL A 291 -0.84 -11.63 9.73
C VAL A 291 -1.01 -12.91 10.54
N ASP A 292 -0.67 -14.05 9.95
CA ASP A 292 -0.67 -15.35 10.62
C ASP A 292 0.30 -15.35 11.81
N GLU A 293 1.51 -14.80 11.65
CA GLU A 293 2.50 -14.66 12.75
C GLU A 293 1.90 -13.90 13.95
N ILE A 294 1.17 -12.80 13.70
CA ILE A 294 0.49 -12.02 14.74
C ILE A 294 -0.62 -12.85 15.40
N ILE A 295 -1.51 -13.44 14.60
CA ILE A 295 -2.64 -14.24 15.10
C ILE A 295 -2.14 -15.39 15.96
N ASP A 296 -1.10 -16.09 15.53
CA ASP A 296 -0.53 -17.22 16.25
C ASP A 296 0.15 -16.78 17.55
N ALA A 297 0.79 -15.61 17.59
CA ALA A 297 1.33 -15.05 18.82
C ALA A 297 0.25 -14.74 19.86
N PHE A 298 -0.95 -14.30 19.44
CA PHE A 298 -2.10 -14.14 20.32
C PHE A 298 -2.71 -15.49 20.69
N LYS A 299 -2.88 -16.43 19.76
CA LYS A 299 -3.36 -17.79 20.07
C LYS A 299 -2.45 -18.54 21.04
N ALA A 300 -1.17 -18.21 21.13
CA ALA A 300 -0.27 -18.78 22.14
C ALA A 300 -0.63 -18.32 23.56
N ARG A 301 -1.09 -17.08 23.73
CA ARG A 301 -1.36 -16.42 25.03
C ARG A 301 -2.84 -16.41 25.44
N PHE A 302 -3.76 -16.51 24.47
CA PHE A 302 -5.21 -16.40 24.67
C PHE A 302 -5.93 -17.65 24.14
N GLU A 303 -7.12 -17.92 24.69
CA GLU A 303 -8.10 -18.77 24.02
C GLU A 303 -8.80 -17.94 22.93
N ALA A 304 -8.07 -17.74 21.82
CA ALA A 304 -8.45 -16.82 20.77
C ALA A 304 -9.39 -17.47 19.74
N LYS A 305 -10.56 -16.85 19.52
CA LYS A 305 -11.48 -17.14 18.40
C LYS A 305 -11.28 -16.10 17.30
N VAL A 306 -10.99 -16.55 16.09
CA VAL A 306 -10.86 -15.65 14.93
C VAL A 306 -12.18 -15.56 14.18
N GLU A 307 -12.67 -14.35 13.96
CA GLU A 307 -13.88 -14.04 13.19
C GLU A 307 -13.47 -13.14 12.02
N THR A 308 -13.59 -13.66 10.79
CA THR A 308 -13.32 -12.85 9.59
C THR A 308 -14.53 -11.98 9.27
N VAL A 309 -14.32 -10.68 9.10
CA VAL A 309 -15.36 -9.72 8.75
C VAL A 309 -15.12 -9.22 7.33
N THR A 310 -15.90 -9.74 6.40
CA THR A 310 -15.80 -9.44 4.97
C THR A 310 -16.70 -8.26 4.60
N THR A 311 -16.12 -7.19 4.06
CA THR A 311 -16.86 -6.01 3.55
C THR A 311 -16.91 -5.95 2.02
N ALA A 312 -15.97 -6.60 1.34
CA ALA A 312 -15.90 -6.66 -0.12
C ALA A 312 -15.15 -7.90 -0.58
N GLU A 313 -15.39 -8.31 -1.83
CA GLU A 313 -14.59 -9.32 -2.54
C GLU A 313 -13.74 -8.64 -3.62
N GLU A 314 -12.45 -9.00 -3.70
CA GLU A 314 -11.51 -8.44 -4.68
C GLU A 314 -11.13 -9.53 -5.70
N ALA A 315 -11.57 -9.37 -6.96
CA ALA A 315 -11.29 -10.31 -8.06
C ALA A 315 -10.38 -9.72 -9.16
N ILE A 316 -9.69 -8.62 -8.86
CA ILE A 316 -8.84 -7.91 -9.82
C ILE A 316 -7.48 -8.58 -9.90
N ALA A 317 -6.99 -8.81 -11.11
CA ALA A 317 -5.63 -9.23 -11.38
C ALA A 317 -5.03 -8.40 -12.53
N PHE A 318 -3.76 -8.05 -12.44
CA PHE A 318 -3.07 -7.27 -13.46
C PHE A 318 -2.11 -8.14 -14.26
N LYS A 319 -2.07 -7.91 -15.58
CA LYS A 319 -1.19 -8.67 -16.48
C LYS A 319 0.27 -8.33 -16.24
N LEU A 320 1.12 -9.35 -16.30
CA LEU A 320 2.58 -9.20 -16.29
C LEU A 320 3.09 -8.49 -17.58
N PRO A 321 4.29 -7.89 -17.54
CA PRO A 321 5.02 -7.42 -18.72
C PRO A 321 5.15 -8.52 -19.75
N ARG A 322 5.14 -8.17 -21.05
CA ARG A 322 5.09 -9.13 -22.15
C ARG A 322 6.25 -10.14 -22.08
N GLU A 323 7.40 -9.65 -21.67
CA GLU A 323 8.65 -10.38 -21.48
C GLU A 323 8.55 -11.54 -20.49
N LEU A 324 7.56 -11.52 -19.59
CA LEU A 324 7.39 -12.51 -18.51
C LEU A 324 6.13 -13.38 -18.66
N ARG A 325 5.24 -13.12 -19.64
CA ARG A 325 3.93 -13.79 -19.73
C ARG A 325 3.98 -15.27 -20.08
N GLU A 326 5.05 -15.73 -20.72
CA GLU A 326 5.21 -17.13 -21.14
C GLU A 326 5.87 -18.00 -20.05
N MET A 327 6.24 -17.40 -18.92
CA MET A 327 6.79 -18.14 -17.79
C MET A 327 5.65 -18.81 -17.01
N PRO A 328 5.81 -20.09 -16.60
CA PRO A 328 4.87 -20.69 -15.66
C PRO A 328 4.82 -19.86 -14.38
N ALA A 329 3.63 -19.72 -13.80
CA ALA A 329 3.48 -19.14 -12.47
C ALA A 329 4.31 -19.96 -11.47
N LEU A 330 5.11 -19.27 -10.66
CA LEU A 330 5.89 -19.85 -9.57
C LEU A 330 5.00 -20.17 -8.38
#